data_AF-A0A2N1NQ07-F1
#
_entry.id   AF-A0A2N1NQ07-F1
#
_cell.length_a   1.000
_cell.length_b   1.000
_cell.length_c   1.000
_cell.angle_alpha   90.00
_cell.angle_beta   90.00
_cell.angle_gamma   90.00
#
_symmetry.space_group_name_H-M   'P 1'
#
loop_
_entity.id
_entity.type
_entity.pdbx_description
1 polymer ?
#
loop_
_entity_poly.entity_id
_entity_poly.type
_entity_poly.pdbx_seq_one_letter_code
_entity_poly.pdbx_strand_id
1 'polypeptide(L)'
;MNLAAAYQVFENEDSSSSNLFILQKPDENTNMFTNFGTSFFATCLLLTGDTSSLSNWPYEKNPTLMILMIMFAFVMAIYILNVFITLFDEAMKDNDDSYLIMKAEYLAKIELFYLLPHQRRWKS
;
A
#
# COMPACT_ATOMS: atom_id res chain seq x y z
N MET A 1 -13.83 25.10 17.97
CA MET A 1 -14.30 24.18 16.91
C MET A 1 -15.80 24.01 17.12
N ASN A 2 -16.63 24.64 16.27
CA ASN A 2 -18.07 24.76 16.48
C ASN A 2 -18.78 23.53 15.89
N LEU A 3 -19.11 22.55 16.74
CA LEU A 3 -19.74 21.30 16.34
C LEU A 3 -21.17 21.50 15.80
N ALA A 4 -21.82 22.62 16.14
CA ALA A 4 -23.22 22.89 15.80
C ALA A 4 -23.47 23.20 14.31
N ALA A 5 -22.44 23.56 13.53
CA ALA A 5 -22.62 23.91 12.12
C ALA A 5 -22.67 22.69 11.18
N ALA A 6 -22.22 21.51 11.64
CA ALA A 6 -22.10 20.30 10.81
C ALA A 6 -23.36 19.42 10.82
N TYR A 7 -24.28 19.66 11.76
CA TYR A 7 -25.39 18.78 12.06
C TYR A 7 -26.73 19.52 11.96
N GLN A 8 -27.62 19.05 11.09
CA GLN A 8 -29.00 19.52 11.05
C GLN A 8 -29.88 18.58 11.87
N VAL A 9 -30.66 19.17 12.78
CA VAL A 9 -31.59 18.48 13.66
C VAL A 9 -32.98 18.56 13.03
N PHE A 10 -33.58 17.40 12.75
CA PHE A 10 -34.95 17.31 12.25
C PHE A 10 -35.83 16.63 13.30
N GLU A 11 -36.97 17.25 13.61
CA GLU A 11 -38.02 16.64 14.44
C GLU A 11 -39.05 15.96 13.52
N ASN A 12 -39.37 14.70 13.79
CA ASN A 12 -40.55 14.06 13.21
C ASN A 12 -41.77 14.48 14.04
N GLU A 13 -42.69 15.24 13.43
CA GLU A 13 -43.95 15.68 14.05
C GLU A 13 -45.02 14.58 14.09
N ASP A 14 -44.80 13.43 13.45
CA ASP A 14 -45.77 12.34 13.43
C ASP A 14 -45.44 11.22 14.43
N SER A 15 -46.39 11.01 15.35
CA SER A 15 -46.44 10.06 16.47
C SER A 15 -45.77 10.55 17.76
N SER A 16 -46.42 10.21 18.87
CA SER A 16 -46.28 10.76 20.24
C SER A 16 -44.92 10.56 20.93
N SER A 17 -43.83 10.43 20.17
CA SER A 17 -42.44 10.40 20.62
C SER A 17 -41.56 11.18 19.62
N SER A 18 -41.09 12.37 20.00
CA SER A 18 -40.18 13.18 19.20
C SER A 18 -38.84 12.44 19.04
N ASN A 19 -38.68 11.67 17.97
CA ASN A 19 -37.37 11.11 17.61
C ASN A 19 -36.58 12.17 16.85
N LEU A 20 -35.60 12.75 17.54
CA LEU A 20 -34.62 13.67 16.98
C LEU A 20 -33.60 12.89 16.14
N PHE A 21 -33.56 13.15 14.83
CA PHE A 21 -32.52 12.59 13.97
C PHE A 21 -31.52 13.68 13.59
N ILE A 22 -30.24 13.35 13.76
CA ILE A 22 -29.12 14.22 13.41
C ILE A 22 -28.61 13.79 12.04
N LEU A 23 -28.82 14.63 11.02
CA LEU A 23 -28.25 14.44 9.69
C LEU A 23 -27.01 15.32 9.57
N GLN A 24 -25.85 14.69 9.34
CA GLN A 24 -24.64 15.40 8.96
C GLN A 24 -24.83 15.92 7.53
N LYS A 25 -24.67 17.23 7.33
CA LYS A 25 -24.70 17.80 5.98
C LYS A 25 -23.53 17.19 5.20
N PRO A 26 -23.73 16.66 3.98
CA PRO A 26 -22.63 16.09 3.21
C PRO A 26 -21.57 17.18 3.00
N ASP A 27 -20.38 16.90 3.51
CA ASP A 27 -19.18 17.72 3.36
C ASP A 27 -18.53 17.40 2.00
N GLU A 28 -17.61 18.25 1.56
CA GLU A 28 -16.85 18.03 0.32
C GLU A 28 -16.14 16.66 0.31
N ASN A 29 -15.81 16.13 1.51
CA ASN A 29 -15.18 14.81 1.69
C ASN A 29 -16.16 13.63 1.80
N THR A 30 -17.48 13.86 1.77
CA THR A 30 -18.48 12.77 1.87
C THR A 30 -18.43 11.82 0.68
N ASN A 31 -17.98 12.28 -0.49
CA ASN A 31 -17.69 11.43 -1.65
C ASN A 31 -16.40 11.85 -2.35
N MET A 32 -15.32 11.12 -2.08
CA MET A 32 -14.01 11.39 -2.67
C MET A 32 -13.91 11.06 -4.17
N PHE A 33 -14.91 10.41 -4.77
CA PHE A 33 -14.91 10.02 -6.19
C PHE A 33 -15.54 11.06 -7.14
N THR A 34 -15.77 12.28 -6.68
CA THR A 34 -16.39 13.36 -7.48
C THR A 34 -15.42 14.03 -8.44
N ASN A 35 -14.15 14.21 -8.03
CA ASN A 35 -13.09 14.80 -8.85
C ASN A 35 -12.02 13.76 -9.16
N PHE A 36 -11.34 13.92 -10.30
CA PHE A 36 -10.27 13.00 -10.71
C PHE A 36 -9.14 12.93 -9.66
N GLY A 37 -8.64 14.07 -9.18
CA GLY A 37 -7.56 14.11 -8.20
C GLY A 37 -7.92 13.44 -6.87
N THR A 38 -9.12 13.70 -6.36
CA THR A 38 -9.62 13.09 -5.12
C THR A 38 -9.91 11.61 -5.32
N SER A 39 -10.41 11.20 -6.49
CA SER A 39 -10.66 9.79 -6.82
C SER A 39 -9.38 8.97 -6.93
N PHE A 40 -8.32 9.57 -7.49
CA PHE A 40 -7.01 8.95 -7.57
C PHE A 40 -6.42 8.77 -6.17
N PHE A 41 -6.50 9.81 -5.34
CA PHE A 41 -6.08 9.74 -3.95
C PHE A 41 -6.87 8.68 -3.16
N ALA A 42 -8.20 8.63 -3.31
CA ALA A 42 -9.05 7.61 -2.71
C ALA A 42 -8.68 6.18 -3.16
N THR A 43 -8.26 6.01 -4.41
CA THR A 43 -7.79 4.73 -4.94
C THR A 43 -6.43 4.34 -4.35
N CYS A 44 -5.53 5.30 -4.15
CA CYS A 44 -4.27 5.07 -3.44
C CYS A 44 -4.51 4.69 -1.97
N LEU A 45 -5.43 5.37 -1.29
CA LEU A 45 -5.85 5.02 0.08
C LEU A 45 -6.39 3.58 0.13
N LEU A 46 -7.27 3.24 -0.81
CA LEU A 46 -7.81 1.88 -0.94
C LEU A 46 -6.70 0.84 -1.15
N LEU A 47 -5.69 1.15 -1.96
CA LEU A 47 -4.53 0.28 -2.18
C LEU A 47 -3.72 0.04 -0.90
N THR A 48 -3.60 1.06 -0.05
CA THR A 48 -2.94 0.97 1.27
C THR A 48 -3.81 0.33 2.36
N GLY A 49 -5.07 0.00 2.04
CA GLY A 49 -6.03 -0.61 2.97
C GLY A 49 -6.94 0.36 3.70
N ASP A 50 -6.88 1.66 3.39
CA ASP A 50 -7.79 2.66 3.94
C ASP A 50 -9.09 2.72 3.11
N THR A 51 -10.17 2.23 3.71
CA THR A 51 -11.50 2.19 3.09
C THR A 51 -12.39 3.38 3.48
N SER A 52 -11.83 4.41 4.13
CA SER A 52 -12.61 5.57 4.62
C SER A 52 -13.32 6.31 3.49
N SER A 53 -12.72 6.33 2.29
CA SER A 53 -13.29 6.90 1.07
C SER A 53 -14.57 6.20 0.60
N LEU A 54 -14.78 4.95 1.04
CA LEU A 54 -15.89 4.09 0.64
C LEU A 54 -16.89 3.85 1.77
N SER A 55 -16.63 4.40 2.97
CA SER A 55 -17.51 4.29 4.14
C SER A 55 -18.93 4.81 3.88
N ASN A 56 -19.08 5.79 2.99
CA ASN A 56 -20.37 6.35 2.58
C ASN A 56 -21.18 5.42 1.65
N TRP A 57 -20.56 4.35 1.14
CA TRP A 57 -21.16 3.43 0.16
C TRP A 57 -21.45 2.07 0.81
N PRO A 58 -22.71 1.80 1.20
CA PRO A 58 -23.07 0.52 1.79
C PRO A 58 -22.94 -0.62 0.76
N TYR A 59 -22.10 -1.60 1.08
CA TYR A 59 -21.81 -2.76 0.22
C TYR A 59 -23.04 -3.62 -0.05
N GLU A 60 -23.94 -3.76 0.94
CA GLU A 60 -25.17 -4.57 0.82
C GLU A 60 -26.14 -4.01 -0.23
N LYS A 61 -26.12 -2.70 -0.46
CA LYS A 61 -27.02 -2.06 -1.43
C LYS A 61 -26.48 -2.10 -2.85
N ASN A 62 -25.17 -2.36 -3.03
CA ASN A 62 -24.49 -2.23 -4.31
C ASN A 62 -23.52 -3.39 -4.54
N PRO A 63 -24.02 -4.58 -4.94
CA PRO A 63 -23.18 -5.75 -5.18
C PRO A 63 -22.11 -5.50 -6.27
N THR A 64 -22.40 -4.66 -7.25
CA THR A 64 -21.45 -4.28 -8.32
C THR A 64 -20.20 -3.61 -7.76
N LEU A 65 -20.34 -2.71 -6.78
CA LEU A 65 -19.23 -1.99 -6.17
C LEU A 65 -18.33 -2.93 -5.35
N MET A 66 -18.95 -3.89 -4.65
CA MET A 66 -18.22 -4.94 -3.94
C MET A 66 -17.42 -5.83 -4.90
N ILE A 67 -18.02 -6.29 -6.00
CA ILE A 67 -17.33 -7.10 -7.02
C ILE A 67 -16.16 -6.32 -7.63
N LEU A 68 -16.38 -5.05 -7.97
CA LEU A 68 -15.34 -4.19 -8.55
C LEU A 68 -14.14 -4.05 -7.61
N MET A 69 -14.36 -3.83 -6.31
CA MET A 69 -13.27 -3.73 -5.34
C MET A 69 -12.47 -5.02 -5.20
N ILE A 70 -13.16 -6.16 -5.11
CA ILE A 70 -12.51 -7.46 -4.98
C ILE A 70 -11.67 -7.74 -6.23
N MET A 71 -12.24 -7.50 -7.43
CA MET A 71 -11.53 -7.65 -8.69
C MET A 71 -10.32 -6.70 -8.77
N PHE A 72 -10.52 -5.43 -8.44
CA PHE A 72 -9.45 -4.42 -8.44
C PHE A 72 -8.32 -4.80 -7.50
N ALA A 73 -8.63 -5.16 -6.26
CA ALA A 73 -7.65 -5.59 -5.27
C ALA A 73 -6.89 -6.84 -5.75
N PHE A 74 -7.57 -7.80 -6.37
CA PHE A 74 -6.95 -9.01 -6.91
C PHE A 74 -5.95 -8.70 -8.04
N VAL A 75 -6.35 -7.86 -9.01
CA VAL A 75 -5.47 -7.45 -10.12
C VAL A 75 -4.28 -6.64 -9.60
N MET A 76 -4.51 -5.70 -8.68
CA MET A 76 -3.45 -4.90 -8.08
C MET A 76 -2.48 -5.73 -7.25
N ALA A 77 -2.96 -6.74 -6.51
CA ALA A 77 -2.11 -7.65 -5.78
C ALA A 77 -1.19 -8.44 -6.72
N ILE A 78 -1.73 -8.99 -7.82
CA ILE A 78 -0.92 -9.67 -8.84
C ILE A 78 0.10 -8.71 -9.45
N TYR A 79 -0.30 -7.48 -9.80
CA TYR A 79 0.61 -6.49 -10.36
C TYR A 79 1.76 -6.16 -9.41
N ILE A 80 1.45 -5.86 -8.14
CA ILE A 80 2.47 -5.55 -7.13
C ILE A 80 3.40 -6.75 -6.92
N LEU A 81 2.89 -7.97 -6.86
CA LEU A 81 3.71 -9.17 -6.74
C LEU A 81 4.62 -9.39 -7.94
N ASN A 82 4.14 -9.14 -9.17
CA ASN A 82 4.95 -9.26 -10.38
C ASN A 82 6.11 -8.24 -10.38
N VAL A 83 5.83 -7.00 -9.99
CA VAL A 83 6.86 -5.96 -9.82
C VAL A 83 7.81 -6.32 -8.68
N PHE A 84 7.30 -6.82 -7.56
CA PHE A 84 8.09 -7.21 -6.41
C PHE A 84 9.05 -8.35 -6.74
N ILE A 85 8.60 -9.38 -7.46
CA ILE A 85 9.46 -10.48 -7.91
C ILE A 85 10.59 -9.95 -8.80
N THR A 86 10.27 -9.05 -9.73
CA THR A 86 11.26 -8.44 -10.63
C THR A 86 12.29 -7.61 -9.86
N LEU A 87 11.82 -6.78 -8.93
CA LEU A 87 12.68 -5.93 -8.09
C LEU A 87 13.53 -6.76 -7.12
N PHE A 88 12.97 -7.84 -6.59
CA PHE A 88 13.65 -8.76 -5.69
C PHE A 88 14.76 -9.54 -6.40
N ASP A 89 14.51 -10.00 -7.62
CA ASP A 89 15.50 -10.67 -8.47
C ASP A 89 16.70 -9.76 -8.75
N GLU A 90 16.44 -8.51 -9.15
CA GLU A 90 17.50 -7.51 -9.39
C GLU A 90 18.29 -7.19 -8.11
N ALA A 91 17.60 -7.01 -6.98
CA ALA A 91 18.25 -6.74 -5.69
C ALA A 91 19.09 -7.91 -5.19
N MET A 92 18.69 -9.16 -5.46
CA MET A 92 19.50 -10.34 -5.12
C MET A 92 20.75 -10.43 -5.99
N LYS A 93 20.63 -10.11 -7.28
CA LYS A 93 21.76 -10.16 -8.22
C LYS A 93 22.87 -9.15 -7.91
N ASP A 94 22.52 -7.93 -7.51
CA ASP A 94 23.49 -6.91 -7.08
C ASP A 94 24.26 -7.33 -5.80
N ASN A 95 23.60 -8.12 -4.95
CA ASN A 95 24.24 -8.72 -3.79
C ASN A 95 25.13 -9.92 -4.17
N ASP A 96 24.83 -10.70 -5.20
CA ASP A 96 25.66 -11.86 -5.58
C ASP A 96 27.03 -11.43 -6.13
N ASP A 97 27.10 -10.43 -7.01
CA ASP A 97 28.39 -9.95 -7.56
C ASP A 97 29.27 -9.33 -6.46
N SER A 98 28.67 -8.52 -5.59
CA SER A 98 29.36 -7.91 -4.45
C SER A 98 29.73 -8.95 -3.36
N TYR A 99 28.90 -9.96 -3.15
CA TYR A 99 29.17 -11.08 -2.23
C TYR A 99 30.27 -12.00 -2.74
N LEU A 100 30.33 -12.28 -4.04
CA LEU A 100 31.40 -13.04 -4.66
C LEU A 100 32.73 -12.28 -4.58
N ILE A 101 32.72 -10.97 -4.83
CA ILE A 101 33.90 -10.10 -4.64
C ILE A 101 34.36 -10.10 -3.18
N MET A 102 33.44 -9.92 -2.23
CA MET A 102 33.77 -9.88 -0.80
C MET A 102 34.31 -11.24 -0.31
N LYS A 103 33.76 -12.35 -0.81
CA LYS A 103 34.28 -13.70 -0.56
C LYS A 103 35.67 -13.90 -1.14
N ALA A 104 35.92 -13.47 -2.38
CA ALA A 104 37.22 -13.58 -3.03
C ALA A 104 38.28 -12.74 -2.30
N GLU A 105 37.93 -11.53 -1.87
CA GLU A 105 38.82 -10.66 -1.10
C GLU A 105 39.19 -11.29 0.26
N TYR A 106 38.20 -11.81 0.98
CA TYR A 106 38.43 -12.49 2.26
C TYR A 106 39.28 -13.76 2.09
N LEU A 107 39.02 -14.55 1.04
CA LEU A 107 39.80 -15.75 0.73
C LEU A 107 41.24 -15.40 0.35
N ALA A 108 41.46 -14.41 -0.52
CA ALA A 108 42.80 -13.93 -0.90
C ALA A 108 43.58 -13.40 0.32
N LYS A 109 42.89 -12.75 1.27
CA LYS A 109 43.49 -12.29 2.52
C LYS A 109 43.95 -13.47 3.37
N ILE A 110 43.14 -14.52 3.52
CA ILE A 110 43.52 -15.74 4.26
C ILE A 110 44.68 -16.46 3.55
N GLU A 111 44.60 -16.63 2.24
CA GLU A 111 45.66 -17.27 1.44
C GLU A 111 46.99 -16.52 1.59
N LEU A 112 46.99 -15.18 1.58
CA LEU A 112 48.19 -14.37 1.80
C LEU A 112 48.82 -14.60 3.18
N PHE A 113 48.01 -14.80 4.23
CA PHE A 113 48.50 -15.10 5.57
C PHE A 113 48.99 -16.55 5.72
N TYR A 114 48.44 -17.49 4.93
CA TYR A 114 48.74 -18.92 5.05
C TYR A 114 49.83 -19.42 4.10
N LEU A 115 50.06 -18.75 2.95
CA LEU A 115 51.12 -19.10 2.00
C LEU A 115 52.45 -18.39 2.31
N LEU A 116 53.51 -19.16 2.56
CA LEU A 116 54.87 -18.63 2.69
C LEU A 116 55.38 -18.04 1.35
N PRO A 117 56.19 -16.96 1.38
CA PRO A 117 56.67 -16.24 0.18
C PRO A 117 57.38 -17.12 -0.87
N HIS A 118 57.87 -18.29 -0.47
CA HIS A 118 58.53 -19.25 -1.35
C HIS A 118 57.60 -19.93 -2.37
N GLN A 119 56.29 -20.05 -2.10
CA GLN A 119 55.32 -20.69 -3.00
C GLN A 119 54.88 -19.77 -4.16
N ARG A 120 55.19 -18.46 -4.10
CA ARG A 120 54.81 -17.46 -5.11
C ARG A 120 55.63 -17.54 -6.41
N ARG A 121 56.63 -18.42 -6.48
CA ARG A 121 57.65 -18.43 -7.52
C ARG A 121 57.70 -19.75 -8.31
N TRP A 122 56.56 -20.35 -8.63
CA TRP A 122 56.48 -21.49 -9.56
C TRP A 122 55.37 -21.27 -10.59
N LYS A 123 55.68 -20.40 -11.56
CA LYS A 123 55.32 -20.48 -12.98
C LYS A 123 55.92 -19.26 -13.68
N SER A 124 57.14 -19.44 -14.20
CA SER A 124 57.60 -18.73 -15.39
C SER A 124 57.21 -19.55 -16.61
#